data_AF-A0A955HJL3-F1
#
_entry.id   AF-A0A955HJL3-F1
#
_cell.length_a   1.000
_cell.length_b   1.000
_cell.length_c   1.000
_cell.angle_alpha   90.00
_cell.angle_beta   90.00
_cell.angle_gamma   90.00
#
_symmetry.space_group_name_H-M   'P 1'
#
loop_
_entity.id
_entity.type
_entity.pdbx_description
1 polymer ?
#
loop_
_entity_poly.entity_id
_entity_poly.type
_entity_poly.pdbx_seq_one_letter_code
_entity_poly.pdbx_strand_id
1 'polypeptide(L)'
;RAFQDKQRKNKKQVYSPRLVMTTGNHDYARINRAINNDAVLDGVISISDLQYEEFGWEVSPFLDVVIINGVAFSHYFPTGVAGRPASTANAQLSKQHQSCIAGHQQGLQIATGRRADGKLLTSIISGSFYLHDEEYLGPQQNNHWRGCLMLHNVEDGQFDLNLLPMVYLEKKYGNS
;
A
#
# COMPACT_ATOMS: atom_id res chain seq x y z
N ARG A 1 -19.61 3.30 8.67
CA ARG A 1 -20.42 3.34 9.91
C ARG A 1 -21.78 2.65 9.70
N ALA A 2 -22.60 3.04 8.72
CA ALA A 2 -23.90 2.41 8.45
C ALA A 2 -23.88 0.87 8.32
N PHE A 3 -22.84 0.29 7.69
CA PHE A 3 -22.69 -1.17 7.61
C PHE A 3 -22.40 -1.81 8.98
N GLN A 4 -21.49 -1.23 9.77
CA GLN A 4 -21.22 -1.69 11.13
C GLN A 4 -22.45 -1.53 12.04
N ASP A 5 -23.24 -0.46 11.88
CA ASP A 5 -24.47 -0.24 12.63
C ASP A 5 -25.52 -1.30 12.30
N LYS A 6 -25.63 -1.69 11.02
CA LYS A 6 -26.46 -2.81 10.57
C LYS A 6 -25.98 -4.15 11.13
N GLN A 7 -24.66 -4.37 11.23
CA GLN A 7 -24.11 -5.56 11.88
C GLN A 7 -24.49 -5.61 13.37
N ARG A 8 -24.32 -4.50 14.10
CA ARG A 8 -24.72 -4.37 15.51
C ARG A 8 -26.21 -4.63 15.71
N LYS A 9 -27.08 -3.97 14.92
CA LYS A 9 -28.54 -4.14 14.98
C LYS A 9 -28.97 -5.59 14.76
N ASN A 10 -28.31 -6.27 13.82
CA ASN A 10 -28.59 -7.67 13.48
C ASN A 10 -27.81 -8.67 14.34
N LYS A 11 -27.12 -8.23 15.40
CA LYS A 11 -26.27 -9.07 16.28
C LYS A 11 -25.23 -9.90 15.53
N LYS A 12 -24.74 -9.39 14.40
CA LYS A 12 -23.63 -9.99 13.65
C LYS A 12 -22.30 -9.50 14.22
N GLN A 13 -21.26 -10.31 14.09
CA GLN A 13 -19.90 -9.87 14.40
C GLN A 13 -19.57 -8.60 13.63
N VAL A 14 -19.14 -7.56 14.35
CA VAL A 14 -18.80 -6.27 13.77
C VAL A 14 -17.43 -6.36 13.12
N TYR A 15 -17.32 -5.92 11.87
CA TYR A 15 -16.04 -5.84 11.20
C TYR A 15 -15.23 -4.67 11.77
N SER A 16 -14.14 -5.01 12.47
CA SER A 16 -13.23 -4.08 13.13
C SER A 16 -11.78 -4.51 12.85
N PRO A 17 -11.27 -4.26 11.63
CA PRO A 17 -9.92 -4.67 11.26
C PRO A 17 -8.86 -3.82 11.97
N ARG A 18 -7.65 -4.38 12.10
CA ARG A 18 -6.44 -3.60 12.36
C ARG A 18 -6.08 -2.84 11.09
N LEU A 19 -5.83 -1.54 11.20
CA LEU A 19 -5.48 -0.67 10.08
C LEU A 19 -4.03 -0.22 10.24
N VAL A 20 -3.19 -0.51 9.25
CA VAL A 20 -1.77 -0.13 9.27
C VAL A 20 -1.43 0.64 8.00
N MET A 21 -0.82 1.81 8.15
CA MET A 21 -0.44 2.71 7.06
C MET A 21 1.08 2.77 6.97
N THR A 22 1.64 2.52 5.79
CA THR A 22 3.05 2.80 5.50
C THR A 22 3.12 4.13 4.76
N THR A 23 3.60 5.18 5.43
CA THR A 23 3.66 6.53 4.84
C THR A 23 4.60 6.57 3.64
N GLY A 24 4.28 7.41 2.67
CA GLY A 24 5.01 7.58 1.42
C GLY A 24 5.72 8.92 1.29
N ASN A 25 6.64 9.02 0.34
CA ASN A 25 7.35 10.26 0.02
C ASN A 25 6.41 11.42 -0.36
N HIS A 26 5.23 11.11 -0.90
CA HIS A 26 4.21 12.10 -1.21
C HIS A 26 3.58 12.73 0.04
N ASP A 27 3.48 12.00 1.15
CA ASP A 27 2.90 12.54 2.39
C ASP A 27 3.81 13.65 2.94
N TYR A 28 5.12 13.40 2.96
CA TYR A 28 6.14 14.38 3.30
C TYR A 28 6.22 15.52 2.27
N ALA A 29 6.17 15.21 0.96
CA ALA A 29 6.26 16.22 -0.09
C ALA A 29 5.01 17.12 -0.16
N ARG A 30 3.81 16.63 0.22
CA ARG A 30 2.59 17.44 0.32
C ARG A 30 2.67 18.42 1.48
N ILE A 31 3.17 17.98 2.63
CA ILE A 31 3.43 18.85 3.80
C ILE A 31 4.51 19.88 3.47
N ASN A 32 5.64 19.44 2.92
CA ASN A 32 6.74 20.32 2.54
C ASN A 32 6.35 21.32 1.43
N ARG A 33 5.50 20.95 0.46
CA ARG A 33 4.96 21.92 -0.51
C ARG A 33 4.00 22.92 0.13
N ALA A 34 3.16 22.49 1.07
CA ALA A 34 2.28 23.41 1.80
C ALA A 34 3.12 24.43 2.61
N ILE A 35 4.18 23.96 3.28
CA ILE A 35 5.14 24.80 4.01
C ILE A 35 5.91 25.74 3.06
N ASN A 36 6.37 25.25 1.91
CA ASN A 36 7.14 26.07 0.96
C ASN A 36 6.29 27.11 0.22
N ASN A 37 4.99 26.84 0.03
CA ASN A 37 4.07 27.80 -0.59
C ASN A 37 3.61 28.90 0.38
N ASP A 38 3.66 28.63 1.69
CA ASP A 38 3.36 29.61 2.73
C ASP A 38 4.22 29.33 3.97
N ALA A 39 5.30 30.11 4.13
CA ALA A 39 6.29 29.92 5.18
C ALA A 39 5.72 30.05 6.61
N VAL A 40 4.49 30.59 6.76
CA VAL A 40 3.75 30.65 8.03
C VAL A 40 3.30 29.26 8.50
N LEU A 41 3.25 28.27 7.59
CA LEU A 41 2.81 26.90 7.89
C LEU A 41 3.96 25.99 8.38
N ASP A 42 5.21 26.47 8.36
CA ASP A 42 6.36 25.76 8.93
C ASP A 42 6.19 25.62 10.45
N GLY A 43 6.08 24.37 10.92
CA GLY A 43 5.77 24.06 12.32
C GLY A 43 4.28 24.12 12.70
N VAL A 44 3.38 24.40 11.76
CA VAL A 44 1.92 24.41 11.97
C VAL A 44 1.25 23.18 11.36
N ILE A 45 1.80 22.63 10.26
CA ILE A 45 1.27 21.45 9.58
C ILE A 45 2.26 20.27 9.64
N SER A 46 1.82 19.12 10.12
CA SER A 46 2.56 17.87 10.21
C SER A 46 1.72 16.67 9.71
N ILE A 47 2.31 15.47 9.62
CA ILE A 47 1.57 14.23 9.29
C ILE A 47 0.42 14.00 10.27
N SER A 48 0.54 14.50 11.52
CA SER A 48 -0.53 14.46 12.51
C SER A 48 -1.82 15.15 12.05
N ASP A 49 -1.71 16.19 11.20
CA ASP A 49 -2.88 16.94 10.71
C ASP A 49 -3.64 16.20 9.60
N LEU A 50 -3.04 15.12 9.06
CA LEU A 50 -3.78 14.16 8.22
C LEU A 50 -4.67 13.24 9.07
N GLN A 51 -4.53 13.29 10.40
CA GLN A 51 -5.37 12.64 11.40
C GLN A 51 -5.52 11.12 11.20
N TYR A 52 -4.57 10.46 10.53
CA TYR A 52 -4.64 9.02 10.26
C TYR A 52 -4.83 8.21 11.55
N GLU A 53 -4.13 8.57 12.62
CA GLU A 53 -4.27 7.92 13.93
C GLU A 53 -5.66 8.12 14.53
N GLU A 54 -6.28 9.30 14.38
CA GLU A 54 -7.66 9.55 14.83
C GLU A 54 -8.68 8.73 14.05
N PHE A 55 -8.38 8.40 12.79
CA PHE A 55 -9.16 7.46 11.98
C PHE A 55 -8.88 5.98 12.32
N GLY A 56 -8.01 5.71 13.30
CA GLY A 56 -7.71 4.37 13.81
C GLY A 56 -6.58 3.65 13.07
N TRP A 57 -5.74 4.36 12.31
CA TRP A 57 -4.57 3.78 11.65
C TRP A 57 -3.36 3.75 12.57
N GLU A 58 -2.65 2.63 12.57
CA GLU A 58 -1.27 2.55 13.05
C GLU A 58 -0.35 3.06 11.93
N VAL A 59 0.31 4.20 12.15
CA VAL A 59 1.10 4.87 11.13
C VAL A 59 2.58 4.49 11.27
N SER A 60 3.11 3.79 10.27
CA SER A 60 4.54 3.48 10.16
C SER A 60 5.28 4.62 9.43
N PRO A 61 6.42 5.10 9.97
CA PRO A 61 7.25 6.10 9.31
C PRO A 61 7.72 5.67 7.91
N PHE A 62 8.11 6.65 7.10
CA PHE A 62 8.52 6.41 5.72
C PHE A 62 9.76 5.51 5.65
N LEU A 63 9.67 4.47 4.81
CA LEU A 63 10.64 3.40 4.61
C LEU A 63 10.87 2.46 5.79
N ASP A 64 10.17 2.66 6.91
CA ASP A 64 10.09 1.61 7.92
C ASP A 64 9.36 0.39 7.33
N VAL A 65 9.79 -0.79 7.76
CA VAL A 65 9.25 -2.06 7.30
C VAL A 65 8.32 -2.61 8.36
N VAL A 66 7.05 -2.77 8.01
CA VAL A 66 6.06 -3.46 8.84
C VAL A 66 6.01 -4.92 8.42
N ILE A 67 6.22 -5.85 9.35
CA ILE A 67 6.08 -7.29 9.08
C ILE A 67 4.79 -7.80 9.70
N ILE A 68 3.91 -8.39 8.89
CA ILE A 68 2.65 -9.00 9.33
C ILE A 68 2.58 -10.41 8.75
N ASN A 69 2.44 -11.42 9.61
CA ASN A 69 2.38 -12.84 9.24
C ASN A 69 3.49 -13.28 8.27
N GLY A 70 4.72 -12.78 8.47
CA GLY A 70 5.88 -13.10 7.64
C GLY A 70 5.94 -12.37 6.29
N VAL A 71 5.00 -11.46 5.98
CA VAL A 71 5.05 -10.58 4.80
C VAL A 71 5.53 -9.20 5.22
N ALA A 72 6.53 -8.66 4.51
CA ALA A 72 7.06 -7.32 4.74
C ALA A 72 6.31 -6.27 3.90
N PHE A 73 5.95 -5.15 4.51
CA PHE A 73 5.25 -4.04 3.88
C PHE A 73 6.04 -2.75 4.10
N SER A 74 6.20 -1.96 3.04
CA SER A 74 6.77 -0.61 3.10
C SER A 74 6.29 0.17 1.87
N HIS A 75 6.45 1.49 1.85
CA HIS A 75 6.09 2.29 0.67
C HIS A 75 6.87 1.82 -0.56
N TYR A 76 8.18 1.63 -0.41
CA TYR A 76 9.04 0.91 -1.35
C TYR A 76 10.23 0.29 -0.62
N PHE A 77 10.88 -0.69 -1.26
CA PHE A 77 12.13 -1.26 -0.75
C PHE A 77 13.33 -0.72 -1.53
N PRO A 78 14.34 -0.15 -0.85
CA PRO A 78 15.52 0.36 -1.53
C PRO A 78 16.40 -0.78 -2.06
N THR A 79 17.12 -0.50 -3.15
CA THR A 79 18.12 -1.38 -3.74
C THR A 79 19.47 -0.69 -3.82
N GLY A 80 20.50 -1.34 -3.30
CA GLY A 80 21.86 -0.81 -3.26
C GLY A 80 22.05 0.33 -2.25
N VAL A 81 23.27 0.84 -2.18
CA VAL A 81 23.70 1.85 -1.19
C VAL A 81 23.09 3.25 -1.39
N ALA A 82 22.61 3.55 -2.59
CA ALA A 82 22.03 4.86 -2.93
C ALA A 82 20.58 5.04 -2.45
N GLY A 83 19.99 4.02 -1.79
CA GLY A 83 18.64 4.11 -1.22
C GLY A 83 17.50 4.22 -2.24
N ARG A 84 17.74 3.92 -3.52
CA ARG A 84 16.73 4.07 -4.59
C ARG A 84 15.71 2.93 -4.55
N PRO A 85 14.42 3.19 -4.83
CA PRO A 85 13.40 2.15 -4.90
C PRO A 85 13.78 1.05 -5.88
N ALA A 86 13.44 -0.20 -5.54
CA ALA A 86 13.52 -1.32 -6.46
C ALA A 86 12.75 -1.01 -7.75
N SER A 87 13.38 -1.20 -8.90
CA SER A 87 12.76 -0.93 -10.20
C SER A 87 11.77 -2.03 -10.63
N THR A 88 11.93 -3.24 -10.10
CA THR A 88 11.07 -4.39 -10.41
C THR A 88 10.81 -5.26 -9.19
N ALA A 89 9.69 -6.01 -9.21
CA ALA A 89 9.37 -6.97 -8.15
C ALA A 89 10.47 -8.06 -8.02
N ASN A 90 11.13 -8.45 -9.11
CA ASN A 90 12.26 -9.38 -9.05
C ASN A 90 13.49 -8.78 -8.35
N ALA A 91 13.82 -7.50 -8.62
CA ALA A 91 14.93 -6.83 -7.95
C ALA A 91 14.64 -6.64 -6.46
N GLN A 92 13.40 -6.29 -6.11
CA GLN A 92 12.91 -6.23 -4.74
C GLN A 92 13.09 -7.59 -4.05
N LEU A 93 12.53 -8.66 -4.62
CA LEU A 93 12.63 -10.02 -4.07
C LEU A 93 14.08 -10.46 -3.85
N SER A 94 14.94 -10.20 -4.83
CA SER A 94 16.36 -10.59 -4.79
C SER A 94 17.18 -9.86 -3.73
N LYS A 95 16.68 -8.76 -3.17
CA LYS A 95 17.34 -8.00 -2.11
C LYS A 95 16.72 -8.22 -0.74
N GLN A 96 15.40 -8.43 -0.68
CA GLN A 96 14.70 -8.63 0.58
C GLN A 96 14.74 -10.07 1.07
N HIS A 97 14.85 -11.05 0.16
CA HIS A 97 14.88 -12.49 0.50
C HIS A 97 13.67 -12.97 1.33
N GLN A 98 12.57 -12.22 1.26
CA GLN A 98 11.31 -12.45 1.98
C GLN A 98 10.15 -12.00 1.11
N SER A 99 8.96 -12.59 1.31
CA SER A 99 7.74 -12.08 0.70
C SER A 99 7.51 -10.64 1.12
N CYS A 100 7.31 -9.76 0.16
CA CYS A 100 7.24 -8.32 0.40
C CYS A 100 6.30 -7.63 -0.58
N ILE A 101 5.59 -6.62 -0.09
CA ILE A 101 4.62 -5.85 -0.87
C ILE A 101 4.96 -4.38 -0.72
N ALA A 102 5.18 -3.73 -1.85
CA ALA A 102 5.40 -2.30 -1.94
C ALA A 102 4.29 -1.62 -2.76
N GLY A 103 4.05 -0.36 -2.45
CA GLY A 103 3.30 0.55 -3.29
C GLY A 103 4.23 1.25 -4.27
N HIS A 104 4.24 2.59 -4.21
CA HIS A 104 5.15 3.51 -4.89
C HIS A 104 5.10 3.55 -6.43
N GLN A 105 5.27 2.42 -7.12
CA GLN A 105 5.28 2.40 -8.60
C GLN A 105 3.90 2.06 -9.16
N GLN A 106 3.51 2.78 -10.20
CA GLN A 106 2.23 2.56 -10.88
C GLN A 106 2.20 1.19 -11.58
N GLY A 107 1.00 0.61 -11.67
CA GLY A 107 0.74 -0.69 -12.24
C GLY A 107 0.80 -1.83 -11.24
N LEU A 108 1.10 -3.02 -11.75
CA LEU A 108 1.20 -4.26 -10.98
C LEU A 108 2.39 -5.08 -11.48
N GLN A 109 3.29 -5.43 -10.58
CA GLN A 109 4.35 -6.41 -10.82
C GLN A 109 4.30 -7.48 -9.75
N ILE A 110 4.43 -8.74 -10.16
CA ILE A 110 4.48 -9.88 -9.25
C ILE A 110 5.70 -10.73 -9.63
N ALA A 111 6.53 -11.03 -8.66
CA ALA A 111 7.67 -11.92 -8.79
C ALA A 111 7.59 -13.02 -7.74
N THR A 112 7.93 -14.25 -8.14
CA THR A 112 8.01 -15.37 -7.21
C THR A 112 9.44 -15.90 -7.15
N GLY A 113 9.76 -16.50 -6.01
CA GLY A 113 11.03 -17.15 -5.76
C GLY A 113 10.84 -18.27 -4.74
N ARG A 114 11.92 -18.96 -4.39
CA ARG A 114 11.86 -20.04 -3.43
C ARG A 114 13.02 -19.95 -2.46
N ARG A 115 12.73 -20.12 -1.17
CA ARG A 115 13.75 -20.30 -0.13
C ARG A 115 14.44 -21.66 -0.26
N ALA A 116 15.58 -21.81 0.38
CA ALA A 116 16.31 -23.07 0.43
C ALA A 116 15.49 -24.22 1.06
N ASP A 117 14.57 -23.91 1.97
CA ASP A 117 13.64 -24.85 2.62
C ASP A 117 12.39 -25.16 1.78
N GLY A 118 12.30 -24.63 0.55
CA GLY A 118 11.18 -24.88 -0.35
C GLY A 118 10.01 -23.91 -0.22
N LYS A 119 10.00 -23.02 0.78
CA LYS A 119 8.91 -22.03 0.94
C LYS A 119 8.86 -21.07 -0.24
N LEU A 120 7.65 -20.83 -0.74
CA LEU A 120 7.40 -19.86 -1.80
C LEU A 120 7.58 -18.44 -1.25
N LEU A 121 8.32 -17.61 -1.97
CA LEU A 121 8.38 -16.17 -1.72
C LEU A 121 7.62 -15.44 -2.82
N THR A 122 6.84 -14.44 -2.43
CA THR A 122 6.09 -13.59 -3.36
C THR A 122 6.41 -12.14 -3.10
N SER A 123 6.91 -11.45 -4.11
CA SER A 123 7.16 -10.01 -4.09
C SER A 123 6.18 -9.30 -5.01
N ILE A 124 5.53 -8.25 -4.52
CA ILE A 124 4.55 -7.48 -5.29
C ILE A 124 4.89 -5.99 -5.22
N ILE A 125 4.73 -5.31 -6.36
CA ILE A 125 4.70 -3.85 -6.44
C ILE A 125 3.34 -3.46 -7.01
N SER A 126 2.57 -2.65 -6.28
CA SER A 126 1.20 -2.27 -6.61
C SER A 126 0.89 -0.88 -6.06
N GLY A 127 1.17 0.17 -6.85
CA GLY A 127 1.06 1.56 -6.43
C GLY A 127 -0.18 2.31 -6.92
N SER A 128 -1.11 1.65 -7.61
CA SER A 128 -2.23 2.32 -8.30
C SER A 128 -3.59 1.97 -7.71
N PHE A 129 -4.12 2.86 -6.86
CA PHE A 129 -5.50 2.74 -6.33
C PHE A 129 -6.22 4.10 -6.39
N TYR A 130 -6.62 4.49 -7.60
CA TYR A 130 -7.33 5.73 -7.89
C TYR A 130 -8.10 5.62 -9.21
N LEU A 131 -9.04 6.53 -9.44
CA LEU A 131 -9.96 6.48 -10.59
C LEU A 131 -9.59 7.42 -11.74
N HIS A 132 -8.81 8.47 -11.47
CA HIS A 132 -8.46 9.50 -12.45
C HIS A 132 -7.16 9.16 -13.18
N ASP A 133 -6.90 9.87 -14.28
CA ASP A 133 -5.60 9.87 -14.93
C ASP A 133 -4.70 10.91 -14.26
N GLU A 134 -3.43 10.55 -14.10
CA GLU A 134 -2.40 11.42 -13.55
C GLU A 134 -1.75 12.21 -14.68
N GLU A 135 -1.82 13.53 -14.61
CA GLU A 135 -1.36 14.42 -15.69
C GLU A 135 0.12 14.20 -16.03
N TYR A 136 0.96 13.93 -15.02
CA TYR A 136 2.40 13.74 -15.19
C TYR A 136 2.79 12.44 -15.92
N LEU A 137 1.91 11.44 -15.99
CA LEU A 137 2.19 10.16 -16.64
C LEU A 137 2.03 10.26 -18.17
N GLY A 138 1.19 11.18 -18.63
CA GLY A 138 0.80 11.26 -20.04
C GLY A 138 -0.06 10.06 -20.48
N PRO A 139 -0.55 10.06 -21.73
CA PRO A 139 -1.58 9.12 -22.19
C PRO A 139 -1.11 7.65 -22.25
N GLN A 140 0.18 7.41 -22.55
CA GLN A 140 0.71 6.04 -22.67
C GLN A 140 0.89 5.35 -21.32
N GLN A 141 1.26 6.10 -20.28
CA GLN A 141 1.52 5.52 -18.96
C GLN A 141 0.28 5.50 -18.07
N ASN A 142 -0.76 6.30 -18.36
CA ASN A 142 -2.00 6.28 -17.58
C ASN A 142 -2.80 4.97 -17.71
N ASN A 143 -2.61 4.25 -18.82
CA ASN A 143 -3.22 2.93 -19.04
C ASN A 143 -2.42 1.82 -18.34
N HIS A 144 -2.58 1.70 -17.02
CA HIS A 144 -1.96 0.67 -16.20
C HIS A 144 -3.00 0.01 -15.28
N TRP A 145 -2.64 -1.14 -14.69
CA TRP A 145 -3.50 -1.83 -13.74
C TRP A 145 -3.75 -0.97 -12.50
N ARG A 146 -5.01 -0.86 -12.07
CA ARG A 146 -5.42 -0.17 -10.84
C ARG A 146 -6.29 -1.08 -9.99
N GLY A 147 -6.04 -1.16 -8.69
CA GLY A 147 -6.79 -2.03 -7.80
C GLY A 147 -6.13 -2.24 -6.44
N CYS A 148 -6.71 -3.13 -5.65
CA CYS A 148 -6.15 -3.54 -4.38
C CYS A 148 -5.83 -5.04 -4.37
N LEU A 149 -5.03 -5.45 -3.39
CA LEU A 149 -4.63 -6.83 -3.19
C LEU A 149 -5.37 -7.38 -1.97
N MET A 150 -5.92 -8.59 -2.11
CA MET A 150 -6.47 -9.33 -0.98
C MET A 150 -5.70 -10.63 -0.82
N LEU A 151 -5.09 -10.79 0.34
CA LEU A 151 -4.29 -11.95 0.67
C LEU A 151 -5.12 -12.88 1.57
N HIS A 152 -5.33 -14.11 1.11
CA HIS A 152 -5.97 -15.17 1.89
C HIS A 152 -4.93 -16.15 2.42
N ASN A 153 -5.27 -16.87 3.49
CA ASN A 153 -4.42 -17.94 4.06
C ASN A 153 -2.97 -17.50 4.32
N VAL A 154 -2.79 -16.33 4.91
CA VAL A 154 -1.46 -15.76 5.15
C VAL A 154 -0.78 -16.48 6.32
N GLU A 155 0.26 -17.25 6.01
CA GLU A 155 1.01 -18.04 6.97
C GLU A 155 2.50 -17.98 6.64
N ASP A 156 3.30 -17.45 7.57
CA ASP A 156 4.77 -17.35 7.47
C ASP A 156 5.29 -16.86 6.09
N GLY A 157 4.69 -15.77 5.60
CA GLY A 157 5.06 -15.13 4.34
C GLY A 157 4.47 -15.78 3.08
N GLN A 158 3.76 -16.90 3.19
CA GLN A 158 3.01 -17.51 2.09
C GLN A 158 1.55 -17.07 2.16
N PHE A 159 0.90 -16.93 1.00
CA PHE A 159 -0.49 -16.51 0.90
C PHE A 159 -1.08 -16.82 -0.47
N ASP A 160 -2.41 -16.90 -0.53
CA ASP A 160 -3.18 -16.95 -1.76
C ASP A 160 -3.54 -15.52 -2.18
N LEU A 161 -3.06 -15.09 -3.34
CA LEU A 161 -3.28 -13.73 -3.84
C LEU A 161 -4.57 -13.64 -4.65
N ASN A 162 -5.44 -12.72 -4.25
CA ASN A 162 -6.59 -12.30 -5.03
C ASN A 162 -6.43 -10.83 -5.45
N LEU A 163 -6.45 -10.58 -6.75
CA LEU A 163 -6.40 -9.23 -7.31
C LEU A 163 -7.81 -8.66 -7.38
N LEU A 164 -7.98 -7.44 -6.88
CA LEU A 164 -9.26 -6.72 -6.91
C LEU A 164 -9.11 -5.46 -7.78
N PRO A 165 -9.24 -5.57 -9.12
CA PRO A 165 -9.17 -4.43 -10.02
C PRO A 165 -10.27 -3.40 -9.71
N MET A 166 -9.98 -2.12 -9.92
CA MET A 166 -10.96 -1.04 -9.72
C MET A 166 -12.24 -1.27 -10.53
N VAL A 167 -12.13 -1.71 -11.79
CA VAL A 167 -13.30 -2.03 -12.65
C VAL A 167 -14.23 -3.06 -12.00
N TYR A 168 -13.68 -4.06 -11.31
CA TYR A 168 -14.48 -5.05 -10.58
C TYR A 168 -15.18 -4.41 -9.38
N LEU A 169 -14.44 -3.61 -8.60
CA LEU A 169 -14.97 -2.94 -7.41
C LEU A 169 -16.07 -1.94 -7.76
N GLU A 170 -15.88 -1.14 -8.80
CA GLU A 170 -16.88 -0.19 -9.32
C GLU A 170 -18.13 -0.91 -9.79
N LYS A 171 -17.99 -1.97 -10.60
CA LYS A 171 -19.15 -2.74 -11.08
C LYS A 171 -19.94 -3.35 -9.93
N LYS A 172 -19.27 -3.79 -8.87
CA LYS A 172 -19.89 -4.49 -7.75
C LYS A 172 -20.47 -3.55 -6.69
N TYR A 173 -19.82 -2.41 -6.45
CA TYR A 173 -20.11 -1.54 -5.30
C TYR A 173 -20.36 -0.07 -5.67
N GLY A 174 -20.12 0.36 -6.91
CA GLY A 174 -20.22 1.77 -7.33
C GLY A 174 -21.65 2.33 -7.37
N ASN A 175 -22.66 1.46 -7.43
CA ASN A 175 -24.09 1.84 -7.41
C ASN A 175 -24.78 1.49 -6.07
N SER A 176 -24.01 1.26 -4.99
CA SER A 176 -24.54 0.88 -3.67
C SER A 176 -24.76 2.07 -2.75
#